data_AF-A0A257LU85-F1
#
_entry.id   AF-A0A257LU85-F1
#
_cell.length_a   1.000
_cell.length_b   1.000
_cell.length_c   1.000
_cell.angle_alpha   90.00
_cell.angle_beta   90.00
_cell.angle_gamma   90.00
#
_symmetry.space_group_name_H-M   'P 1'
#
loop_
_entity.id
_entity.type
_entity.pdbx_description
1 polymer ?
#
loop_
_entity_poly.entity_id
_entity_poly.type
_entity_poly.pdbx_seq_one_letter_code
_entity_poly.pdbx_strand_id
1 'polypeptide(L)' 'MSWWLVKQLDEFELKVVLSGEYDRNDAILSIHPGAGGTESCDWAAMLLCWWYGIV' A
#
# COMPACT_ATOMS: atom_id res chain seq x y z
N MET A 1 27.31 7.00 15.06
CA MET A 1 27.46 8.37 14.54
C MET A 1 26.92 8.61 13.12
N SER A 2 26.63 7.59 12.32
CA SER A 2 26.11 7.76 10.94
C SER A 2 24.60 7.46 10.80
N TRP A 3 24.07 6.55 11.61
CA TRP A 3 22.69 6.03 11.51
C TRP A 3 21.56 7.07 11.54
N TRP A 4 21.76 8.21 12.18
CA TRP A 4 20.76 9.28 12.21
C TRP A 4 20.62 10.03 10.89
N LEU A 5 21.70 10.15 10.11
CA LEU A 5 21.64 10.74 8.78
C LEU A 5 20.84 9.85 7.83
N VAL A 6 21.07 8.53 7.91
CA VAL A 6 20.31 7.55 7.13
C VAL A 6 18.82 7.63 7.48
N LYS A 7 18.47 7.64 8.78
CA LYS A 7 17.07 7.80 9.20
C LYS A 7 16.43 9.10 8.73
N GLN A 8 17.15 10.22 8.81
CA GLN A 8 16.63 11.50 8.33
C GLN A 8 16.43 11.52 6.81
N LEU A 9 17.30 10.82 6.08
CA LEU A 9 17.16 10.69 4.63
C LEU A 9 15.94 9.83 4.28
N ASP A 10 15.74 8.69 4.95
CA ASP A 10 14.58 7.81 4.73
C ASP A 10 13.25 8.54 5.02
N GLU A 11 13.19 9.29 6.12
CA GLU A 11 12.01 10.10 6.46
C GLU A 11 11.76 11.21 5.44
N PHE A 12 12.81 11.80 4.88
CA PHE A 12 12.69 12.82 3.86
C PHE A 12 12.21 12.24 2.52
N GLU A 13 12.76 11.09 2.11
CA GLU A 13 12.33 10.39 0.91
C GLU A 13 10.85 10.01 0.99
N LEU A 14 10.40 9.48 2.13
CA LEU A 14 8.99 9.18 2.36
C LEU A 14 8.09 10.42 2.23
N LYS A 15 8.51 11.56 2.79
CA LYS A 15 7.78 12.83 2.68
C LYS A 15 7.69 13.32 1.25
N VAL A 16 8.74 13.10 0.44
CA VAL A 16 8.75 13.47 -0.98
C VAL A 16 7.81 12.57 -1.77
N VAL A 17 7.86 11.25 -1.53
CA VAL A 17 6.98 10.28 -2.20
C VAL A 17 5.50 10.53 -1.87
N LEU A 18 5.19 10.91 -0.62
CA LEU A 18 3.83 11.19 -0.14
C LEU A 18 3.47 12.69 -0.13
N SER A 19 4.01 13.46 -1.08
CA SER A 19 3.76 14.91 -1.19
C SER A 19 2.67 15.28 -2.20
N GLY A 20 1.95 14.30 -2.74
CA GLY A 20 0.83 14.49 -3.65
C GLY A 20 -0.34 15.21 -2.98
N GLU A 21 -1.17 15.86 -3.80
CA GLU A 21 -2.31 16.69 -3.36
C GLU A 21 -3.29 15.93 -2.45
N TYR A 22 -3.46 14.63 -2.69
CA TYR A 22 -4.45 13.79 -2.01
C TYR A 22 -3.83 12.77 -1.03
N ASP A 23 -2.51 12.76 -0.85
CA ASP A 23 -1.82 11.74 -0.02
C ASP A 23 -2.15 11.86 1.47
N ARG A 24 -2.74 12.98 1.90
CA ARG A 24 -3.24 13.18 3.26
C ARG A 24 -4.64 12.58 3.50
N ASN A 25 -5.34 12.18 2.44
CA ASN A 25 -6.70 11.67 2.53
C ASN A 25 -6.71 10.16 2.68
N ASP A 26 -7.81 9.63 3.20
CA ASP A 26 -8.03 8.19 3.25
C ASP A 26 -8.10 7.60 1.83
N ALA A 27 -7.41 6.48 1.63
CA ALA A 27 -7.43 5.76 0.37
C ALA A 27 -8.64 4.82 0.33
N ILE A 28 -9.40 4.87 -0.77
CA ILE A 28 -10.45 3.91 -1.08
C ILE A 28 -9.88 2.90 -2.06
N LEU A 29 -9.75 1.64 -1.63
CA LEU A 29 -9.24 0.54 -2.46
C LEU A 29 -10.39 -0.33 -2.95
N SER A 30 -10.47 -0.55 -4.27
CA SER A 30 -11.42 -1.47 -4.89
C SER A 30 -10.67 -2.49 -5.74
N ILE A 31 -10.89 -3.78 -5.49
CA ILE A 31 -10.23 -4.89 -6.20
C ILE A 31 -11.28 -5.61 -7.03
N HIS A 32 -11.02 -5.73 -8.34
CA HIS A 32 -11.87 -6.47 -9.26
C HIS A 32 -11.09 -7.67 -9.82
N PRO A 33 -11.59 -8.91 -9.69
CA PRO A 33 -10.93 -10.08 -10.25
C PRO A 33 -10.92 -10.00 -11.78
N GLY A 34 -9.78 -10.39 -12.37
CA GLY A 34 -9.57 -10.40 -13.82
C GLY A 34 -10.05 -11.69 -14.49
N ALA A 35 -9.42 -12.05 -15.60
CA ALA A 35 -9.65 -13.34 -16.25
C ALA A 35 -9.16 -14.49 -15.35
N GLY A 36 -9.95 -15.57 -15.25
CA GLY A 36 -9.62 -16.73 -14.40
C GLY A 36 -10.81 -17.32 -13.64
N GLY A 37 -11.99 -16.68 -13.66
CA GLY A 37 -13.20 -17.22 -13.02
C GLY A 37 -13.02 -17.33 -11.50
N THR A 38 -13.38 -18.48 -10.92
CA THR A 38 -13.35 -18.71 -9.47
C THR A 38 -11.97 -18.48 -8.85
N GLU A 39 -10.90 -18.96 -9.49
CA GLU A 39 -9.54 -18.82 -8.94
C GLU A 39 -9.12 -17.36 -8.85
N SER A 40 -9.44 -16.55 -9.86
CA SER A 40 -9.17 -15.11 -9.81
C SER A 40 -9.96 -14.39 -8.73
N CYS A 41 -11.17 -14.85 -8.40
CA CYS A 41 -11.96 -14.34 -7.29
C CYS A 41 -11.34 -14.71 -5.94
N ASP A 42 -10.85 -15.94 -5.78
CA ASP A 42 -10.18 -16.39 -4.55
C ASP A 42 -8.92 -15.56 -4.29
N TRP A 43 -8.11 -15.31 -5.33
CA TRP A 43 -6.95 -14.43 -5.24
C TRP A 43 -7.31 -12.99 -4.88
N ALA A 44 -8.36 -12.42 -5.50
CA ALA A 44 -8.84 -11.08 -5.14
C ALA A 44 -9.31 -11.01 -3.68
N ALA A 45 -9.96 -12.05 -3.17
CA ALA A 45 -10.37 -12.15 -1.78
C ALA A 45 -9.17 -12.25 -0.82
N MET A 46 -8.13 -13.00 -1.19
CA MET A 46 -6.89 -13.08 -0.41
C MET A 46 -6.19 -11.71 -0.31
N LEU A 47 -6.11 -10.96 -1.42
CA LEU A 47 -5.53 -9.61 -1.43
C LEU A 47 -6.34 -8.64 -0.56
N LEU A 48 -7.67 -8.73 -0.60
CA LEU A 48 -8.54 -7.93 0.23
C LEU A 48 -8.37 -8.27 1.72
N CYS A 49 -8.28 -9.56 2.06
CA CYS A 49 -8.01 -10.02 3.43
C CYS A 49 -6.69 -9.44 3.96
N TRP A 50 -5.65 -9.47 3.13
CA TRP A 50 -4.33 -8.93 3.46
C TRP A 50 -4.35 -7.41 3.66
N TRP A 51 -5.10 -6.70 2.83
CA TRP A 51 -5.32 -5.25 2.98
C TRP A 51 -5.93 -4.89 4.34
N TYR A 52 -6.89 -5.67 4.83
CA TYR A 52 -7.50 -5.45 6.15
C TYR A 52 -6.65 -5.97 7.32
N GLY A 53 -5.45 -6.52 7.06
CA GLY A 53 -4.59 -7.09 8.10
C GLY A 53 -5.18 -8.33 8.77
N ILE A 54 -6.10 -9.02 8.10
CA ILE A 54 -6.69 -10.27 8.57
C ILE A 54 -5.81 -11.39 8.02
N VAL A 55 -5.24 -12.20 8.93
CA VAL A 55 -4.43 -13.39 8.60
C VAL A 55 -4.97 -14.57 9.39
#